data_AF-A0A1G0JMM9-F1
#
_entry.id   AF-A0A1G0JMM9-F1
#
_cell.length_a   1.000
_cell.length_b   1.000
_cell.length_c   1.000
_cell.angle_alpha   90.00
_cell.angle_beta   90.00
_cell.angle_gamma   90.00
#
_symmetry.space_group_name_H-M   'P 1'
#
loop_
_entity.id
_entity.type
_entity.pdbx_description
1 polymer ?
#
loop_
_entity_poly.entity_id
_entity_poly.type
_entity_poly.pdbx_seq_one_letter_code
_entity_poly.pdbx_strand_id
1 'polypeptide(L)'
;MVEKTDTIVAIATPPGRGGIGVVRVSGPDVKNIMTGLVTQILTPRHAHLCKFRGKDAAVIDEGIAIFFSAPSSYTGEDMLEIYAHGSRIVLNQIVSRVLELGARLAHPGEFTERAFHNNKLDLVQAEAVADLVDATSDHAARSAVRSLEGEFSRRIRILLDKLIELRMLVEGSLDFPDEDIDFSSTANISTRLESCLSELAALFVRAKQGAILNEGVTAVIVGRPNVGKSTLLNKLAGREAAIVTDEPGTTRDLIGQDILVDDIPVHVIDTAGLRTTANKAEREGVVRAVVAAENADVLIIMYEHGQEPGTEEQKLMDKAGNDERVIVLCNKIDLTGTQPEIKQGKSGHTEILLSAKTGTGLELLTWHLKKILGMQDLSEDVFMARKRHLDALSRTSASLKKAFKLYHEHAGPELLAEELRLAQRSLGGITGDFVSDDLLGEIFKNFCIGK
;
A
#
# COMPACT_ATOMS: atom_id res chain seq x y z
N MET A 1 32.95 -11.21 5.41
CA MET A 1 33.70 -9.94 5.34
C MET A 1 32.67 -8.85 5.56
N VAL A 2 32.84 -7.98 6.55
CA VAL A 2 31.91 -6.85 6.74
C VAL A 2 32.08 -5.97 5.50
N GLU A 3 31.09 -5.95 4.60
CA GLU A 3 31.08 -5.00 3.50
C GLU A 3 31.24 -3.61 4.11
N LYS A 4 32.25 -2.88 3.63
CA LYS A 4 32.51 -1.53 4.10
C LYS A 4 31.33 -0.70 3.61
N THR A 5 30.42 -0.33 4.51
CA THR A 5 29.28 0.52 4.17
C THR A 5 29.81 1.80 3.54
N ASP A 6 29.38 2.09 2.33
CA ASP A 6 29.75 3.29 1.62
C ASP A 6 28.89 4.48 2.06
N THR A 7 29.29 5.68 1.65
CA THR A 7 28.53 6.90 1.92
C THR A 7 27.70 7.27 0.71
N ILE A 8 26.41 7.52 0.91
CA ILE A 8 25.46 7.85 -0.16
C ILE A 8 25.03 9.31 -0.13
N VAL A 9 24.68 9.84 -1.30
CA VAL A 9 24.10 11.18 -1.47
C VAL A 9 22.91 11.17 -2.43
N ALA A 10 21.89 11.97 -2.13
CA ALA A 10 20.78 12.23 -3.04
C ALA A 10 20.10 13.58 -2.77
N ILE A 11 19.35 14.07 -3.75
CA ILE A 11 18.40 15.17 -3.56
C ILE A 11 17.12 14.58 -2.96
N ALA A 12 16.69 15.08 -1.81
CA ALA A 12 15.55 14.56 -1.04
C ALA A 12 14.23 15.32 -1.29
N THR A 13 14.29 16.46 -1.98
CA THR A 13 13.11 17.24 -2.37
C THR A 13 12.62 16.88 -3.78
N PRO A 14 11.31 17.00 -4.08
CA PRO A 14 10.77 16.75 -5.41
C PRO A 14 11.49 17.53 -6.51
N PRO A 15 11.59 16.98 -7.74
CA PRO A 15 12.14 17.70 -8.88
C PRO A 15 11.27 18.92 -9.21
N GLY A 16 11.91 20.04 -9.50
CA GLY A 16 11.19 21.26 -9.87
C GLY A 16 11.91 22.53 -9.44
N ARG A 17 11.17 23.65 -9.48
CA ARG A 17 11.61 24.93 -8.94
C ARG A 17 10.95 25.13 -7.58
N GLY A 18 11.76 25.36 -6.55
CA GLY A 18 11.29 25.65 -5.20
C GLY A 18 12.15 26.72 -4.52
N GLY A 19 11.65 27.28 -3.41
CA GLY A 19 12.45 28.18 -2.58
C GLY A 19 13.63 27.47 -1.92
N ILE A 20 13.43 26.19 -1.56
CA ILE A 20 14.42 25.36 -0.86
C ILE A 20 14.52 24.01 -1.58
N GLY A 21 15.73 23.47 -1.66
CA GLY A 21 16.00 22.08 -2.02
C GLY A 21 16.90 21.43 -0.98
N VAL A 22 16.70 20.14 -0.74
CA VAL A 22 17.46 19.39 0.28
C VAL A 22 18.34 18.34 -0.37
N VAL A 23 19.62 18.31 -0.01
CA VAL A 23 20.56 17.22 -0.32
C VAL A 23 20.87 16.48 0.97
N ARG A 24 20.74 15.15 0.94
CA ARG A 24 21.03 14.26 2.06
C ARG A 24 22.29 13.46 1.78
N VAL A 25 23.14 13.29 2.79
CA VAL A 25 24.31 12.42 2.78
C VAL A 25 24.26 11.49 3.99
N SER A 26 24.47 10.18 3.84
CA SER A 26 24.49 9.20 4.94
C SER A 26 25.61 8.19 4.77
N GLY A 27 26.34 7.90 5.85
CA GLY A 27 27.37 6.87 5.86
C GLY A 27 28.61 7.27 6.66
N PRO A 28 29.64 6.41 6.69
CA PRO A 28 30.79 6.59 7.58
C PRO A 28 31.69 7.79 7.23
N ASP A 29 31.69 8.26 5.96
CA ASP A 29 32.55 9.37 5.51
C ASP A 29 31.89 10.74 5.60
N VAL A 30 30.67 10.84 6.16
CA VAL A 30 29.94 12.11 6.28
C VAL A 30 30.75 13.20 6.96
N LYS A 31 31.53 12.87 7.99
CA LYS A 31 32.41 13.85 8.67
C LYS A 31 33.51 14.40 7.76
N ASN A 32 34.08 13.55 6.89
CA ASN A 32 35.10 13.96 5.91
C ASN A 32 34.49 14.79 4.78
N ILE A 33 33.30 14.41 4.31
CA ILE A 33 32.56 15.18 3.30
C ILE A 33 32.19 16.56 3.85
N MET A 34 31.76 16.63 5.11
CA MET A 34 31.38 17.87 5.78
C MET A 34 32.56 18.86 5.80
N THR A 35 33.77 18.44 6.18
CA THR A 35 34.95 19.32 6.20
C THR A 35 35.37 19.80 4.80
N GLY A 36 35.10 19.00 3.76
CA GLY A 36 35.34 19.37 2.37
C GLY A 36 34.30 20.30 1.73
N LEU A 37 33.13 20.45 2.38
CA LEU A 37 31.98 21.22 1.87
C LEU A 37 31.73 22.52 2.65
N VAL A 38 31.90 22.49 3.97
CA VAL A 38 31.71 23.64 4.87
C VAL A 38 32.95 23.88 5.72
N THR A 39 33.23 25.14 6.05
CA THR A 39 34.44 25.53 6.80
C THR A 39 34.27 25.50 8.31
N GLN A 40 33.03 25.39 8.80
CA GLN A 40 32.71 25.48 10.22
C GLN A 40 32.37 24.11 10.80
N ILE A 41 32.62 23.96 12.11
CA ILE A 41 32.26 22.75 12.85
C ILE A 41 30.75 22.80 13.13
N LEU A 42 30.03 21.75 12.71
CA LEU A 42 28.60 21.63 12.94
C LEU A 42 28.34 20.88 14.25
N THR A 43 27.46 21.44 15.09
CA THR A 43 26.96 20.76 16.28
C THR A 43 25.83 19.81 15.86
N PRO A 44 25.84 18.53 16.29
CA PRO A 44 24.79 17.60 15.93
C PRO A 44 23.39 18.12 16.28
N ARG A 45 22.44 18.04 15.34
CA ARG A 45 21.04 18.44 15.44
C ARG A 45 20.82 19.95 15.65
N HIS A 46 21.79 20.78 15.28
CA HIS A 46 21.65 22.23 15.22
C HIS A 46 21.65 22.73 13.77
N ALA A 47 20.85 23.76 13.50
CA ALA A 47 20.85 24.46 12.22
C ALA A 47 22.00 25.47 12.17
N HIS A 48 22.83 25.36 11.13
CA HIS A 48 23.96 26.25 10.92
C HIS A 48 23.88 26.90 9.54
N LEU A 49 23.93 28.24 9.47
CA LEU A 49 24.09 28.97 8.22
C LEU A 49 25.51 28.74 7.69
N CYS A 50 25.64 28.22 6.47
CA CYS A 50 26.88 27.78 5.85
C CYS A 50 26.99 28.29 4.42
N LYS A 51 28.23 28.55 3.97
CA LYS A 51 28.57 28.66 2.54
C LYS A 51 29.09 27.32 2.06
N PHE A 52 28.40 26.71 1.09
CA PHE A 52 28.79 25.44 0.49
C PHE A 52 29.85 25.68 -0.57
N ARG A 53 31.00 25.00 -0.47
CA ARG A 53 32.16 25.27 -1.32
C ARG A 53 32.43 24.14 -2.31
N GLY A 54 32.71 24.53 -3.55
CA GLY A 54 33.24 23.65 -4.58
C GLY A 54 34.73 23.35 -4.40
N LYS A 55 35.30 22.57 -5.33
CA LYS A 55 36.71 22.14 -5.31
C LYS A 55 37.71 23.29 -5.20
N ASP A 56 37.45 24.39 -5.90
CA ASP A 56 38.33 25.57 -5.94
C ASP A 56 38.03 26.57 -4.81
N ALA A 57 37.35 26.12 -3.75
CA ALA A 57 36.83 26.94 -2.65
C ALA A 57 35.80 28.02 -3.06
N ALA A 58 35.39 28.06 -4.33
CA ALA A 58 34.30 28.88 -4.84
C ALA A 58 32.98 28.54 -4.15
N VAL A 59 32.19 29.55 -3.81
CA VAL A 59 30.88 29.37 -3.18
C VAL A 59 29.91 28.87 -4.24
N ILE A 60 29.33 27.69 -4.02
CA ILE A 60 28.24 27.13 -4.81
C ILE A 60 26.94 27.83 -4.42
N ASP A 61 26.66 27.88 -3.11
CA ASP A 61 25.47 28.48 -2.53
C ASP A 61 25.67 28.80 -1.03
N GLU A 62 24.75 29.55 -0.44
CA GLU A 62 24.64 29.81 0.99
C GLU A 62 23.29 29.31 1.50
N GLY A 63 23.31 28.49 2.55
CA GLY A 63 22.12 27.83 3.07
C GLY A 63 22.32 27.22 4.45
N ILE A 64 21.45 26.31 4.86
CA ILE A 64 21.51 25.69 6.19
C ILE A 64 22.10 24.28 6.07
N ALA A 65 23.00 23.91 6.98
CA ALA A 65 23.41 22.52 7.17
C ALA A 65 23.01 22.03 8.56
N ILE A 66 22.57 20.78 8.64
CA ILE A 66 22.29 20.07 9.89
C ILE A 66 23.05 18.74 9.86
N PHE A 67 23.92 18.53 10.84
CA PHE A 67 24.63 17.27 11.03
C PHE A 67 23.89 16.39 12.04
N PHE A 68 23.76 15.10 11.78
CA PHE A 68 23.22 14.10 12.69
C PHE A 68 24.28 13.04 12.95
N SER A 69 24.66 12.87 14.22
CA SER A 69 25.61 11.84 14.61
C SER A 69 24.91 10.50 14.86
N ALA A 70 25.48 9.41 14.37
CA ALA A 70 25.03 8.05 14.69
C ALA A 70 24.95 7.84 16.22
N PRO A 71 23.96 7.08 16.74
CA PRO A 71 22.84 6.44 16.04
C PRO A 71 21.58 7.34 15.91
N SER A 72 21.72 8.64 16.21
CA SER A 72 20.62 9.60 16.33
C SER A 72 20.33 10.32 15.00
N SER A 73 20.16 9.54 13.94
CA SER A 73 19.79 9.98 12.60
C SER A 73 18.65 9.12 12.06
N TYR A 74 18.15 9.47 10.87
CA TYR A 74 17.12 8.69 10.17
C TYR A 74 17.61 7.28 9.82
N THR A 75 18.77 7.18 9.17
CA THR A 75 19.39 5.91 8.76
C THR A 75 20.02 5.16 9.92
N GLY A 76 20.27 5.80 11.07
CA GLY A 76 21.09 5.25 12.15
C GLY A 76 22.60 5.45 11.98
N GLU A 77 23.04 5.99 10.83
CA GLU A 77 24.44 6.32 10.54
C GLU A 77 24.73 7.82 10.79
N ASP A 78 25.97 8.26 10.62
CA ASP A 78 26.23 9.69 10.51
C ASP A 78 25.53 10.23 9.24
N MET A 79 24.85 11.37 9.35
CA MET A 79 24.06 11.96 8.27
C MET A 79 24.22 13.48 8.23
N LEU A 80 24.22 14.05 7.03
CA LEU A 80 24.28 15.48 6.78
C LEU A 80 23.11 15.89 5.89
N GLU A 81 22.30 16.85 6.35
CA GLU A 81 21.25 17.49 5.56
C GLU A 81 21.67 18.90 5.17
N ILE A 82 21.61 19.18 3.87
CA ILE A 82 22.01 20.45 3.25
C ILE A 82 20.77 21.08 2.64
N TYR A 83 20.34 22.21 3.19
CA TYR A 83 19.22 23.02 2.72
C TYR A 83 19.77 24.19 1.90
N ALA A 84 19.69 24.06 0.59
CA ALA A 84 20.15 25.05 -0.38
C ALA A 84 18.95 25.69 -1.10
N HIS A 85 19.20 26.71 -1.91
CA HIS A 85 18.17 27.23 -2.81
C HIS A 85 17.69 26.14 -3.77
N GLY A 86 16.37 26.06 -3.99
CA GLY A 86 15.72 24.99 -4.78
C GLY A 86 15.92 25.08 -6.30
N SER A 87 17.12 25.49 -6.73
CA SER A 87 17.57 25.44 -8.13
C SER A 87 18.20 24.09 -8.42
N ARG A 88 17.68 23.39 -9.44
CA ARG A 88 18.21 22.06 -9.84
C ARG A 88 19.70 22.10 -10.15
N ILE A 89 20.20 23.20 -10.72
CA ILE A 89 21.63 23.36 -11.05
C ILE A 89 22.46 23.43 -9.77
N VAL A 90 22.01 24.22 -8.78
CA VAL A 90 22.69 24.38 -7.48
C VAL A 90 22.73 23.06 -6.73
N LEU A 91 21.59 22.37 -6.62
CA LEU A 91 21.50 21.07 -5.96
C LEU A 91 22.42 20.04 -6.64
N ASN A 92 22.45 20.00 -7.97
CA ASN A 92 23.34 19.12 -8.71
C ASN A 92 24.82 19.46 -8.47
N GLN A 93 25.19 20.74 -8.38
CA GLN A 93 26.58 21.14 -8.05
C GLN A 93 26.98 20.69 -6.65
N ILE A 94 26.09 20.79 -5.66
CA ILE A 94 26.31 20.26 -4.31
C ILE A 94 26.48 18.74 -4.36
N VAL A 95 25.58 18.02 -5.04
CA VAL A 95 25.70 16.56 -5.19
C VAL A 95 27.02 16.18 -5.86
N SER A 96 27.38 16.81 -6.98
CA SER A 96 28.66 16.58 -7.65
C SER A 96 29.85 16.80 -6.71
N ARG A 97 29.80 17.86 -5.90
CA ARG A 97 30.83 18.12 -4.91
C ARG A 97 30.92 17.02 -3.83
N VAL A 98 29.78 16.51 -3.37
CA VAL A 98 29.75 15.40 -2.40
C VAL A 98 30.27 14.09 -3.01
N LEU A 99 29.97 13.82 -4.29
CA LEU A 99 30.52 12.67 -5.01
C LEU A 99 32.05 12.75 -5.14
N GLU A 100 32.60 13.94 -5.46
CA GLU A 100 34.06 14.16 -5.47
C GLU A 100 34.73 13.90 -4.12
N LEU A 101 33.99 14.07 -3.02
CA LEU A 101 34.47 13.88 -1.65
C LEU A 101 34.33 12.43 -1.16
N GLY A 102 33.89 11.49 -2.02
CA GLY A 102 33.91 10.05 -1.74
C GLY A 102 32.55 9.40 -1.54
N ALA A 103 31.44 10.12 -1.71
CA ALA A 103 30.12 9.51 -1.72
C ALA A 103 29.79 8.88 -3.09
N ARG A 104 28.80 7.98 -3.13
CA ARG A 104 28.10 7.59 -4.37
C ARG A 104 26.65 8.06 -4.37
N LEU A 105 26.00 8.00 -5.52
CA LEU A 105 24.55 8.23 -5.59
C LEU A 105 23.79 7.13 -4.86
N ALA A 106 22.79 7.52 -4.09
CA ALA A 106 21.86 6.58 -3.47
C ALA A 106 20.98 5.90 -4.54
N HIS A 107 20.67 4.63 -4.32
CA HIS A 107 19.61 3.92 -5.02
C HIS A 107 18.22 4.39 -4.54
N PRO A 108 17.14 4.11 -5.30
CA PRO A 108 15.77 4.34 -4.83
C PRO A 108 15.53 3.65 -3.48
N GLY A 109 14.95 4.37 -2.51
CA GLY A 109 14.64 3.84 -1.17
C GLY A 109 15.81 3.55 -0.23
N GLU A 110 17.06 3.79 -0.66
CA GLU A 110 18.23 3.29 0.08
C GLU A 110 18.41 3.93 1.47
N PHE A 111 17.96 5.16 1.72
CA PHE A 111 18.08 5.70 3.09
C PHE A 111 17.08 5.00 4.03
N THR A 112 15.88 4.67 3.54
CA THR A 112 14.88 3.90 4.30
C THR A 112 15.35 2.46 4.49
N GLU A 113 15.94 1.84 3.47
CA GLU A 113 16.55 0.50 3.55
C GLU A 113 17.64 0.43 4.62
N ARG A 114 18.53 1.42 4.66
CA ARG A 114 19.55 1.53 5.72
C ARG A 114 18.93 1.73 7.10
N ALA A 115 17.85 2.51 7.21
CA ALA A 115 17.11 2.67 8.46
C ALA A 115 16.54 1.33 8.95
N PHE A 116 16.00 0.52 8.04
CA PHE A 116 15.54 -0.84 8.35
C PHE A 116 16.69 -1.74 8.83
N HIS A 117 17.79 -1.83 8.08
CA HIS A 117 18.94 -2.66 8.48
C HIS A 117 19.59 -2.23 9.80
N ASN A 118 19.54 -0.93 10.12
CA ASN A 118 20.03 -0.38 11.38
C ASN A 118 18.99 -0.41 12.51
N ASN A 119 17.90 -1.17 12.36
CA ASN A 119 16.82 -1.35 13.35
C ASN A 119 16.19 -0.02 13.81
N LYS A 120 16.18 1.00 12.95
CA LYS A 120 15.49 2.28 13.20
C LYS A 120 13.98 2.15 12.93
N LEU A 121 13.64 1.29 11.98
CA LEU A 121 12.28 1.00 11.53
C LEU A 121 12.20 -0.51 11.26
N ASP A 122 11.04 -1.13 11.46
CA ASP A 122 10.74 -2.44 10.87
C ASP A 122 10.22 -2.30 9.43
N LEU A 123 10.02 -3.43 8.73
CA LEU A 123 9.67 -3.40 7.32
C LEU A 123 8.30 -2.74 7.05
N VAL A 124 7.35 -2.90 7.97
CA VAL A 124 6.03 -2.27 7.87
C VAL A 124 6.15 -0.75 8.03
N GLN A 125 6.95 -0.31 9.00
CA GLN A 125 7.20 1.12 9.20
C GLN A 125 7.93 1.74 8.01
N ALA A 126 8.87 1.01 7.40
CA ALA A 126 9.53 1.43 6.17
C ALA A 126 8.52 1.62 5.02
N GLU A 127 7.63 0.63 4.79
CA GLU A 127 6.53 0.73 3.81
C GLU A 127 5.61 1.92 4.08
N ALA A 128 5.30 2.20 5.35
CA ALA A 128 4.46 3.31 5.75
C ALA A 128 5.07 4.69 5.42
N VAL A 129 6.41 4.80 5.28
CA VAL A 129 7.05 6.04 4.81
C VAL A 129 6.66 6.35 3.37
N ALA A 130 6.60 5.33 2.49
CA ALA A 130 6.12 5.51 1.13
C ALA A 130 4.63 5.85 1.13
N ASP A 131 3.83 5.06 1.85
CA ASP A 131 2.37 5.25 1.96
C ASP A 131 2.01 6.67 2.39
N LEU A 132 2.76 7.25 3.34
CA LEU A 132 2.49 8.60 3.83
C LEU A 132 2.76 9.69 2.77
N VAL A 133 3.78 9.50 1.93
CA VAL A 133 4.08 10.48 0.88
C VAL A 133 3.15 10.36 -0.30
N ASP A 134 2.71 9.13 -0.60
CA ASP A 134 1.84 8.85 -1.74
C ASP A 134 0.35 8.99 -1.39
N ALA A 135 0.02 9.26 -0.11
CA ALA A 135 -1.36 9.39 0.36
C ALA A 135 -2.15 10.49 -0.38
N THR A 136 -3.26 10.10 -0.99
CA THR A 136 -4.18 10.99 -1.74
C THR A 136 -5.42 11.39 -0.95
N SER A 137 -5.62 10.84 0.25
CA SER A 137 -6.75 11.15 1.14
C SER A 137 -6.31 11.35 2.59
N ASP A 138 -7.12 12.11 3.35
CA ASP A 138 -6.85 12.37 4.77
C ASP A 138 -6.82 11.06 5.58
N HIS A 139 -7.69 10.11 5.25
CA HIS A 139 -7.72 8.80 5.88
C HIS A 139 -6.46 7.99 5.57
N ALA A 140 -6.03 7.93 4.31
CA ALA A 140 -4.79 7.24 3.93
C ALA A 140 -3.57 7.82 4.66
N ALA A 141 -3.46 9.17 4.73
CA ALA A 141 -2.37 9.84 5.43
C ALA A 141 -2.37 9.52 6.94
N ARG A 142 -3.53 9.58 7.60
CA ARG A 142 -3.65 9.23 9.03
C ARG A 142 -3.32 7.77 9.30
N SER A 143 -3.81 6.86 8.47
CA SER A 143 -3.50 5.43 8.58
C SER A 143 -2.01 5.14 8.36
N ALA A 144 -1.36 5.85 7.43
CA ALA A 144 0.08 5.72 7.19
C ALA A 144 0.90 6.20 8.39
N VAL A 145 0.53 7.33 9.01
CA VAL A 145 1.16 7.80 10.26
C VAL A 145 1.06 6.74 11.37
N ARG A 146 -0.11 6.13 11.57
CA ARG A 146 -0.29 5.08 12.60
C ARG A 146 0.57 3.84 12.32
N SER A 147 0.67 3.41 11.06
CA SER A 147 1.59 2.33 10.66
C SER A 147 3.05 2.72 10.93
N LEU A 148 3.43 3.97 10.65
CA LEU A 148 4.78 4.50 10.92
C LEU A 148 5.09 4.57 12.43
N GLU A 149 4.11 4.89 13.27
CA GLU A 149 4.19 4.78 14.74
C GLU A 149 4.27 3.33 15.25
N GLY A 150 4.21 2.35 14.34
CA GLY A 150 4.37 0.93 14.63
C GLY A 150 3.12 0.27 15.19
N GLU A 151 1.93 0.84 14.99
CA GLU A 151 0.68 0.25 15.50
C GLU A 151 0.42 -1.13 14.86
N PHE A 152 0.54 -1.23 13.53
CA PHE A 152 0.33 -2.50 12.83
C PHE A 152 1.37 -3.54 13.27
N SER A 153 2.65 -3.17 13.30
CA SER A 153 3.73 -4.03 13.76
C SER A 153 3.53 -4.54 15.19
N ARG A 154 3.01 -3.70 16.09
CA ARG A 154 2.69 -4.09 17.47
C ARG A 154 1.58 -5.15 17.51
N ARG A 155 0.53 -5.01 16.71
CA ARG A 155 -0.56 -6.00 16.61
C ARG A 155 -0.05 -7.33 16.05
N ILE A 156 0.82 -7.30 15.04
CA ILE A 156 1.50 -8.49 14.52
C ILE A 156 2.34 -9.17 15.59
N ARG A 157 3.16 -8.39 16.31
CA ARG A 157 4.06 -8.91 17.35
C ARG A 157 3.31 -9.56 18.50
N ILE A 158 2.20 -8.97 18.96
CA ILE A 158 1.33 -9.58 19.98
C ILE A 158 0.82 -10.96 19.53
N LEU A 159 0.38 -11.08 18.28
CA LEU A 159 -0.10 -12.37 17.75
C LEU A 159 1.07 -13.35 17.57
N LEU A 160 2.23 -12.87 17.12
CA LEU A 160 3.44 -13.67 16.97
C LEU A 160 3.92 -14.24 18.31
N ASP A 161 3.92 -13.43 19.36
CA ASP A 161 4.30 -13.86 20.72
C ASP A 161 3.37 -14.98 21.21
N LYS A 162 2.06 -14.86 20.97
CA LYS A 162 1.08 -15.93 21.27
C LYS A 162 1.35 -17.22 20.49
N LEU A 163 1.72 -17.12 19.21
CA LEU A 163 2.10 -18.28 18.41
C LEU A 163 3.38 -18.94 18.91
N ILE A 164 4.37 -18.14 19.32
CA ILE A 164 5.63 -18.64 19.90
C ILE A 164 5.34 -19.38 21.21
N GLU A 165 4.57 -18.79 22.11
CA GLU A 165 4.15 -19.45 23.36
C GLU A 165 3.43 -20.77 23.09
N LEU A 166 2.47 -20.77 22.16
CA LEU A 166 1.72 -21.97 21.79
C LEU A 166 2.62 -23.05 21.21
N ARG A 167 3.57 -22.67 20.35
CA ARG A 167 4.54 -23.60 19.77
C ARG A 167 5.48 -24.18 20.83
N MET A 168 5.98 -23.37 21.75
CA MET A 168 6.81 -23.85 22.87
C MET A 168 6.07 -24.87 23.74
N LEU A 169 4.77 -24.68 23.98
CA LEU A 169 3.95 -25.65 24.72
C LEU A 169 3.85 -27.00 23.99
N VAL A 170 3.67 -26.98 22.67
CA VAL A 170 3.59 -28.20 21.85
C VAL A 170 4.96 -28.88 21.75
N GLU A 171 6.03 -28.12 21.51
CA GLU A 171 7.40 -28.67 21.41
C GLU A 171 7.89 -29.24 22.76
N GLY A 172 7.54 -28.60 23.89
CA GLY A 172 7.86 -29.15 25.22
C GLY A 172 7.22 -30.52 25.48
N SER A 173 6.08 -30.83 24.84
CA SER A 173 5.47 -32.16 24.91
C SER A 173 6.18 -33.22 24.05
N LEU A 174 7.02 -32.82 23.09
CA LEU A 174 7.81 -33.72 22.25
C LEU A 174 9.11 -34.16 22.93
N ASP A 175 9.76 -33.25 23.65
CA ASP A 175 11.10 -33.48 24.22
C ASP A 175 11.08 -34.40 25.45
N PHE A 176 9.96 -34.52 26.16
CA PHE A 176 9.83 -35.29 27.41
C PHE A 176 8.55 -36.14 27.46
N PRO A 177 8.43 -37.20 26.64
CA PRO A 177 7.22 -38.04 26.57
C PRO A 177 6.99 -38.93 27.81
N ASP A 178 8.05 -39.22 28.59
CA ASP A 178 8.01 -40.13 29.75
C ASP A 178 7.93 -39.39 31.11
N GLU A 179 8.06 -38.06 31.11
CA GLU A 179 7.78 -37.27 32.32
C GLU A 179 6.28 -37.00 32.34
N ASP A 180 5.58 -37.42 33.41
CA ASP A 180 4.21 -37.01 33.76
C ASP A 180 4.17 -35.48 34.04
N ILE A 181 4.65 -34.66 33.11
CA ILE A 181 4.34 -33.24 33.10
C ILE A 181 2.86 -33.20 32.77
N ASP A 182 2.07 -32.97 33.80
CA ASP A 182 0.63 -32.80 33.75
C ASP A 182 0.28 -31.53 32.94
N PHE A 183 0.51 -31.57 31.62
CA PHE A 183 0.09 -30.56 30.63
C PHE A 183 -1.43 -30.61 30.39
N SER A 184 -2.21 -31.12 31.35
CA SER A 184 -3.65 -31.39 31.33
C SER A 184 -4.56 -30.17 31.25
N SER A 185 -4.16 -29.18 30.47
CA SER A 185 -5.16 -28.43 29.75
C SER A 185 -4.95 -28.60 28.26
N THR A 186 -5.32 -29.76 27.75
CA THR A 186 -5.84 -29.93 26.37
C THR A 186 -6.85 -28.79 26.06
N ALA A 187 -7.63 -28.38 27.07
CA ALA A 187 -8.46 -27.17 27.02
C ALA A 187 -7.68 -25.86 26.71
N ASN A 188 -6.42 -25.72 27.11
CA ASN A 188 -5.61 -24.52 26.92
C ASN A 188 -5.04 -24.41 25.50
N ILE A 189 -4.63 -25.51 24.86
CA ILE A 189 -4.15 -25.48 23.46
C ILE A 189 -5.29 -25.13 22.50
N SER A 190 -6.44 -25.82 22.61
CA SER A 190 -7.62 -25.53 21.78
C SER A 190 -8.08 -24.08 21.95
N THR A 191 -8.20 -23.61 23.20
CA THR A 191 -8.63 -22.24 23.48
C THR A 191 -7.62 -21.20 22.96
N ARG A 192 -6.31 -21.47 23.08
CA ARG A 192 -5.27 -20.59 22.52
C ARG A 192 -5.29 -20.56 20.99
N LEU A 193 -5.51 -21.69 20.33
CA LEU A 193 -5.68 -21.77 18.88
C LEU A 193 -6.91 -20.97 18.41
N GLU A 194 -8.05 -21.14 19.07
CA GLU A 194 -9.27 -20.39 18.79
C GLU A 194 -9.07 -18.88 18.99
N SER A 195 -8.41 -18.48 20.08
CA SER A 195 -8.04 -17.08 20.33
C SER A 195 -7.18 -16.52 19.20
N CYS A 196 -6.13 -17.25 18.79
CA CYS A 196 -5.25 -16.83 17.69
C CYS A 196 -6.01 -16.70 16.37
N LEU A 197 -6.89 -17.66 16.05
CA LEU A 197 -7.73 -17.61 14.84
C LEU A 197 -8.70 -16.41 14.85
N SER A 198 -9.33 -16.14 15.99
CA SER A 198 -10.26 -15.01 16.16
C SER A 198 -9.54 -13.67 16.03
N GLU A 199 -8.41 -13.50 16.71
CA GLU A 199 -7.58 -12.29 16.63
C GLU A 199 -7.01 -12.07 15.23
N LEU A 200 -6.55 -13.14 14.57
CA LEU A 200 -6.08 -13.08 13.20
C LEU A 200 -7.20 -12.69 12.24
N ALA A 201 -8.42 -13.21 12.42
CA ALA A 201 -9.57 -12.85 11.60
C ALA A 201 -9.93 -11.36 11.77
N ALA A 202 -9.95 -10.86 13.00
CA ALA A 202 -10.19 -9.44 13.28
C ALA A 202 -9.10 -8.54 12.67
N LEU A 203 -7.83 -8.96 12.76
CA LEU A 203 -6.71 -8.26 12.15
C LEU A 203 -6.81 -8.26 10.62
N PHE A 204 -7.20 -9.38 10.01
CA PHE A 204 -7.34 -9.52 8.57
C PHE A 204 -8.40 -8.57 8.00
N VAL A 205 -9.55 -8.42 8.68
CA VAL A 205 -10.59 -7.47 8.26
C VAL A 205 -10.04 -6.05 8.23
N ARG A 206 -9.32 -5.62 9.28
CA ARG A 206 -8.72 -4.28 9.36
C ARG A 206 -7.62 -4.08 8.33
N ALA A 207 -6.77 -5.08 8.13
CA ALA A 207 -5.72 -5.04 7.10
C ALA A 207 -6.32 -4.95 5.69
N LYS A 208 -7.44 -5.64 5.43
CA LYS A 208 -8.14 -5.54 4.14
C LYS A 208 -8.65 -4.13 3.87
N GLN A 209 -9.25 -3.48 4.87
CA GLN A 209 -9.66 -2.08 4.78
C GLN A 209 -8.46 -1.15 4.53
N GLY A 210 -7.35 -1.37 5.26
CA GLY A 210 -6.10 -0.64 5.06
C GLY A 210 -5.49 -0.80 3.68
N ALA A 211 -5.56 -2.01 3.11
CA ALA A 211 -5.09 -2.27 1.75
C ALA A 211 -5.95 -1.56 0.70
N ILE A 212 -7.27 -1.51 0.89
CA ILE A 212 -8.20 -0.76 0.03
C ILE A 212 -7.89 0.74 0.06
N LEU A 213 -7.56 1.30 1.23
CA LEU A 213 -7.16 2.72 1.34
C LEU A 213 -5.81 3.02 0.68
N ASN A 214 -4.91 2.02 0.63
CA ASN A 214 -3.57 2.18 0.09
C ASN A 214 -3.49 1.95 -1.42
N GLU A 215 -3.92 0.77 -1.85
CA GLU A 215 -3.80 0.32 -3.24
C GLU A 215 -5.05 0.67 -4.07
N GLY A 216 -6.10 1.19 -3.42
CA GLY A 216 -7.38 1.43 -4.05
C GLY A 216 -8.11 0.13 -4.42
N VAL A 217 -9.16 0.28 -5.22
CA VAL A 217 -9.92 -0.83 -5.80
C VAL A 217 -10.07 -0.65 -7.30
N THR A 218 -10.05 -1.75 -8.03
CA THR A 218 -10.27 -1.73 -9.48
C THR A 218 -11.77 -1.86 -9.78
N ALA A 219 -12.34 -0.82 -10.38
CA ALA A 219 -13.72 -0.83 -10.85
C ALA A 219 -13.77 -0.89 -12.39
N VAL A 220 -14.51 -1.83 -12.94
CA VAL A 220 -14.70 -1.93 -14.41
C VAL A 220 -16.10 -1.47 -14.76
N ILE A 221 -16.22 -0.49 -15.68
CA ILE A 221 -17.51 -0.03 -16.18
C ILE A 221 -17.77 -0.59 -17.58
N VAL A 222 -18.86 -1.34 -17.71
CA VAL A 222 -19.34 -1.93 -18.97
C VAL A 222 -20.67 -1.31 -19.37
N GLY A 223 -20.81 -0.96 -20.65
CA GLY A 223 -22.08 -0.54 -21.21
C GLY A 223 -21.95 -0.03 -22.64
N ARG A 224 -23.05 0.01 -23.38
CA ARG A 224 -23.11 0.55 -24.75
C ARG A 224 -22.58 2.00 -24.85
N PRO A 225 -22.22 2.49 -26.05
CA PRO A 225 -21.99 3.91 -26.29
C PRO A 225 -23.20 4.75 -25.84
N ASN A 226 -22.97 5.97 -25.39
CA ASN A 226 -24.00 6.95 -25.00
C ASN A 226 -24.92 6.57 -23.82
N VAL A 227 -24.64 5.48 -23.09
CA VAL A 227 -25.35 5.17 -21.82
C VAL A 227 -24.99 6.14 -20.70
N GLY A 228 -23.89 6.88 -20.83
CA GLY A 228 -23.47 7.93 -19.88
C GLY A 228 -22.24 7.61 -19.02
N LYS A 229 -21.42 6.61 -19.39
CA LYS A 229 -20.23 6.18 -18.62
C LYS A 229 -19.27 7.34 -18.32
N SER A 230 -18.84 8.08 -19.34
CA SER A 230 -17.94 9.22 -19.17
C SER A 230 -18.60 10.35 -18.36
N THR A 231 -19.92 10.51 -18.44
CA THR A 231 -20.66 11.47 -17.60
C THR A 231 -20.63 11.05 -16.14
N LEU A 232 -20.81 9.76 -15.85
CA LEU A 232 -20.70 9.21 -14.50
C LEU A 232 -19.29 9.42 -13.93
N LEU A 233 -18.26 9.06 -14.69
CA LEU A 233 -16.85 9.24 -14.29
C LEU A 233 -16.53 10.70 -13.97
N ASN A 234 -16.87 11.62 -14.87
CA ASN A 234 -16.63 13.05 -14.64
C ASN A 234 -17.41 13.58 -13.43
N LYS A 235 -18.58 13.03 -13.13
CA LYS A 235 -19.40 13.45 -11.99
C LYS A 235 -18.87 12.91 -10.67
N LEU A 236 -18.37 11.67 -10.65
CA LEU A 236 -17.69 11.08 -9.50
C LEU A 236 -16.36 11.80 -9.25
N ALA A 237 -15.55 12.02 -10.28
CA ALA A 237 -14.33 12.82 -10.19
C ALA A 237 -14.63 14.26 -9.73
N GLY A 238 -15.66 14.91 -10.27
CA GLY A 238 -16.00 16.29 -9.90
C GLY A 238 -16.65 16.48 -8.54
N ARG A 239 -17.09 15.42 -7.84
CA ARG A 239 -17.62 15.52 -6.47
C ARG A 239 -16.49 15.57 -5.44
N GLU A 240 -15.32 14.95 -5.71
CA GLU A 240 -14.24 14.80 -4.69
C GLU A 240 -12.79 14.70 -5.24
N ALA A 241 -12.49 15.08 -6.50
CA ALA A 241 -11.13 14.91 -7.01
C ALA A 241 -10.10 15.86 -6.38
N ALA A 242 -9.16 15.27 -5.64
CA ALA A 242 -7.75 15.49 -5.96
C ALA A 242 -7.46 14.74 -7.27
N ILE A 243 -7.15 15.48 -8.35
CA ILE A 243 -6.57 14.86 -9.54
C ILE A 243 -5.21 14.33 -9.10
N VAL A 244 -5.06 13.00 -9.00
CA VAL A 244 -3.75 12.37 -8.84
C VAL A 244 -2.98 12.72 -10.10
N THR A 245 -1.96 13.56 -9.95
CA THR A 245 -1.23 14.11 -11.09
C THR A 245 -0.48 13.02 -11.84
N ASP A 246 -0.63 12.98 -13.15
CA ASP A 246 0.20 12.19 -14.05
C ASP A 246 1.68 12.62 -13.92
N GLU A 247 2.54 11.75 -13.36
CA GLU A 247 3.96 11.82 -13.70
C GLU A 247 4.16 11.24 -15.11
N PRO A 248 4.92 11.90 -16.01
CA PRO A 248 5.11 11.42 -17.37
C PRO A 248 5.95 10.14 -17.38
N GLY A 249 5.34 8.96 -17.58
CA GLY A 249 6.10 7.72 -17.73
C GLY A 249 5.35 6.38 -17.75
N THR A 250 4.10 6.31 -17.29
CA THR A 250 3.38 5.02 -17.13
C THR A 250 2.42 4.68 -18.29
N THR A 251 2.47 5.41 -19.41
CA THR A 251 1.64 5.11 -20.56
C THR A 251 2.16 3.89 -21.32
N ARG A 252 1.59 2.71 -21.04
CA ARG A 252 1.43 1.67 -22.07
C ARG A 252 0.23 0.75 -21.92
N ASP A 253 -0.46 0.72 -20.78
CA ASP A 253 -1.55 -0.24 -20.55
C ASP A 253 -2.78 0.42 -19.89
N LEU A 254 -3.96 0.19 -20.50
CA LEU A 254 -5.32 0.57 -20.08
C LEU A 254 -5.55 2.07 -19.80
N ILE A 255 -6.42 2.71 -20.60
CA ILE A 255 -6.90 4.08 -20.34
C ILE A 255 -7.85 4.01 -19.13
N GLY A 256 -7.29 4.06 -17.92
CA GLY A 256 -8.01 4.15 -16.66
C GLY A 256 -8.10 5.59 -16.15
N GLN A 257 -9.04 5.85 -15.24
CA GLN A 257 -9.10 7.10 -14.48
C GLN A 257 -9.09 6.77 -13.00
N ASP A 258 -8.19 7.42 -12.26
CA ASP A 258 -8.11 7.32 -10.81
C ASP A 258 -9.00 8.40 -10.20
N ILE A 259 -9.99 7.96 -9.42
CA ILE A 259 -10.94 8.84 -8.74
C ILE A 259 -10.96 8.53 -7.24
N LEU A 260 -11.37 9.50 -6.44
CA LEU A 260 -11.67 9.31 -5.03
C LEU A 260 -13.19 9.18 -4.84
N VAL A 261 -13.64 8.16 -4.12
CA VAL A 261 -15.05 7.95 -3.77
C VAL A 261 -15.15 7.82 -2.26
N ASP A 262 -15.54 8.91 -1.59
CA ASP A 262 -15.57 9.07 -0.13
C ASP A 262 -14.27 8.52 0.52
N ASP A 263 -13.12 9.08 0.14
CA ASP A 263 -11.76 8.69 0.57
C ASP A 263 -11.22 7.33 0.11
N ILE A 264 -11.99 6.57 -0.68
CA ILE A 264 -11.54 5.31 -1.28
C ILE A 264 -10.96 5.59 -2.66
N PRO A 265 -9.66 5.29 -2.91
CA PRO A 265 -9.11 5.35 -4.26
C PRO A 265 -9.76 4.28 -5.15
N VAL A 266 -10.29 4.68 -6.29
CA VAL A 266 -10.93 3.78 -7.26
C VAL A 266 -10.25 3.95 -8.61
N HIS A 267 -9.61 2.88 -9.07
CA HIS A 267 -9.02 2.76 -10.40
C HIS A 267 -10.09 2.31 -11.38
N VAL A 268 -10.64 3.25 -12.15
CA VAL A 268 -11.75 2.95 -13.05
C VAL A 268 -11.26 2.62 -14.45
N ILE A 269 -11.59 1.42 -14.93
CA ILE A 269 -11.29 0.96 -16.29
C ILE A 269 -12.54 1.14 -17.16
N ASP A 270 -12.49 2.07 -18.12
CA ASP A 270 -13.59 2.27 -19.09
C ASP A 270 -13.42 1.34 -20.29
N THR A 271 -14.35 0.39 -20.44
CA THR A 271 -14.37 -0.53 -21.57
C THR A 271 -14.74 0.13 -22.91
N ALA A 272 -15.27 1.36 -22.92
CA ALA A 272 -15.47 2.12 -24.15
C ALA A 272 -14.15 2.69 -24.73
N GLY A 273 -13.18 3.03 -23.88
CA GLY A 273 -11.85 3.49 -24.32
C GLY A 273 -11.06 2.41 -25.05
N LEU A 274 -11.28 1.13 -24.72
CA LEU A 274 -10.64 -0.04 -25.32
C LEU A 274 -11.10 -0.35 -26.76
N ARG A 275 -12.15 0.32 -27.26
CA ARG A 275 -12.76 0.04 -28.58
C ARG A 275 -12.30 0.98 -29.70
N THR A 276 -11.42 1.95 -29.44
CA THR A 276 -10.98 2.91 -30.46
C THR A 276 -9.79 2.41 -31.29
N THR A 277 -9.94 1.30 -32.04
CA THR A 277 -9.19 1.07 -33.29
C THR A 277 -9.86 -0.01 -34.15
N ALA A 278 -10.19 0.34 -35.40
CA ALA A 278 -10.87 -0.52 -36.37
C ALA A 278 -9.90 -1.51 -37.06
N ASN A 279 -9.45 -2.56 -36.34
CA ASN A 279 -8.87 -3.83 -36.83
C ASN A 279 -8.18 -4.57 -35.68
N LYS A 280 -8.24 -5.93 -35.62
CA LYS A 280 -7.59 -6.87 -34.66
C LYS A 280 -7.69 -6.54 -33.15
N ALA A 281 -7.40 -5.31 -32.75
CA ALA A 281 -7.63 -4.67 -31.46
C ALA A 281 -9.08 -4.82 -30.93
N GLU A 282 -10.08 -4.98 -31.80
CA GLU A 282 -11.48 -5.12 -31.36
C GLU A 282 -11.75 -6.48 -30.66
N ARG A 283 -11.12 -7.57 -31.14
CA ARG A 283 -11.19 -8.88 -30.46
C ARG A 283 -10.36 -8.88 -29.18
N GLU A 284 -9.18 -8.26 -29.21
CA GLU A 284 -8.35 -8.09 -28.01
C GLU A 284 -9.01 -7.18 -26.97
N GLY A 285 -9.76 -6.15 -27.38
CA GLY A 285 -10.47 -5.24 -26.49
C GLY A 285 -11.63 -5.91 -25.76
N VAL A 286 -12.35 -6.82 -26.42
CA VAL A 286 -13.37 -7.66 -25.77
C VAL A 286 -12.73 -8.67 -24.81
N VAL A 287 -11.68 -9.37 -25.24
CA VAL A 287 -10.96 -10.32 -24.37
C VAL A 287 -10.37 -9.60 -23.15
N ARG A 288 -9.76 -8.42 -23.34
CA ARG A 288 -9.23 -7.60 -22.25
C ARG A 288 -10.31 -7.06 -21.32
N ALA A 289 -11.46 -6.63 -21.84
CA ALA A 289 -12.59 -6.20 -21.01
C ALA A 289 -13.16 -7.37 -20.18
N VAL A 290 -13.20 -8.59 -20.71
CA VAL A 290 -13.62 -9.78 -19.98
C VAL A 290 -12.60 -10.15 -18.90
N VAL A 291 -11.31 -10.16 -19.22
CA VAL A 291 -10.24 -10.44 -18.23
C VAL A 291 -10.20 -9.36 -17.14
N ALA A 292 -10.38 -8.09 -17.50
CA ALA A 292 -10.47 -6.99 -16.53
C ALA A 292 -11.71 -7.17 -15.63
N ALA A 293 -12.87 -7.52 -16.19
CA ALA A 293 -14.08 -7.77 -15.42
C ALA A 293 -13.95 -8.99 -14.48
N GLU A 294 -13.21 -10.02 -14.86
CA GLU A 294 -12.95 -11.19 -14.00
C GLU A 294 -12.03 -10.87 -12.81
N ASN A 295 -11.12 -9.92 -12.98
CA ASN A 295 -10.16 -9.51 -11.94
C ASN A 295 -10.58 -8.23 -11.20
N ALA A 296 -11.74 -7.66 -11.52
CA ALA A 296 -12.21 -6.43 -10.90
C ALA A 296 -12.69 -6.67 -9.47
N ASP A 297 -12.41 -5.73 -8.58
CA ASP A 297 -13.00 -5.69 -7.24
C ASP A 297 -14.50 -5.34 -7.33
N VAL A 298 -14.87 -4.51 -8.32
CA VAL A 298 -16.25 -4.11 -8.61
C VAL A 298 -16.51 -4.10 -10.12
N LEU A 299 -17.60 -4.74 -10.55
CA LEU A 299 -18.08 -4.69 -11.93
C LEU A 299 -19.36 -3.85 -12.00
N ILE A 300 -19.32 -2.77 -12.77
CA ILE A 300 -20.44 -1.86 -12.98
C ILE A 300 -21.00 -2.08 -14.39
N ILE A 301 -22.21 -2.63 -14.49
CA ILE A 301 -22.91 -2.83 -15.76
C ILE A 301 -23.95 -1.73 -15.92
N MET A 302 -23.81 -0.90 -16.96
CA MET A 302 -24.57 0.34 -17.09
C MET A 302 -25.40 0.39 -18.38
N TYR A 303 -26.70 0.65 -18.24
CA TYR A 303 -27.62 0.85 -19.36
C TYR A 303 -28.63 1.97 -19.06
N GLU A 304 -29.38 2.37 -20.09
CA GLU A 304 -30.37 3.44 -20.01
C GLU A 304 -31.68 2.94 -19.40
N HIS A 305 -32.20 3.66 -18.40
CA HIS A 305 -33.46 3.34 -17.76
C HIS A 305 -34.61 3.39 -18.78
N GLY A 306 -35.46 2.36 -18.75
CA GLY A 306 -36.54 2.18 -19.74
C GLY A 306 -36.11 1.46 -21.03
N GLN A 307 -34.82 1.14 -21.19
CA GLN A 307 -34.32 0.26 -22.25
C GLN A 307 -33.94 -1.11 -21.68
N GLU A 308 -33.97 -2.14 -22.53
CA GLU A 308 -33.42 -3.45 -22.17
C GLU A 308 -31.88 -3.42 -22.22
N PRO A 309 -31.21 -4.19 -21.34
CA PRO A 309 -29.77 -4.41 -21.44
C PRO A 309 -29.40 -4.94 -22.83
N GLY A 310 -28.22 -4.58 -23.31
CA GLY A 310 -27.72 -5.19 -24.54
C GLY A 310 -27.31 -6.65 -24.35
N THR A 311 -27.03 -7.34 -25.44
CA THR A 311 -26.64 -8.76 -25.44
C THR A 311 -25.39 -9.04 -24.62
N GLU A 312 -24.41 -8.13 -24.58
CA GLU A 312 -23.19 -8.31 -23.80
C GLU A 312 -23.41 -7.99 -22.32
N GLU A 313 -24.18 -6.93 -22.02
CA GLU A 313 -24.60 -6.59 -20.66
C GLU A 313 -25.41 -7.75 -20.04
N GLN A 314 -26.37 -8.30 -20.78
CA GLN A 314 -27.19 -9.42 -20.33
C GLN A 314 -26.34 -10.67 -20.05
N LYS A 315 -25.38 -11.00 -20.93
CA LYS A 315 -24.46 -12.13 -20.69
C LYS A 315 -23.63 -11.95 -19.41
N LEU A 316 -23.15 -10.74 -19.15
CA LEU A 316 -22.38 -10.44 -17.94
C LEU A 316 -23.26 -10.52 -16.69
N MET A 317 -24.49 -10.02 -16.75
CA MET A 317 -25.48 -10.14 -15.68
C MET A 317 -25.82 -11.61 -15.40
N ASP A 318 -26.05 -12.40 -16.44
CA ASP A 318 -26.37 -13.83 -16.32
C ASP A 318 -25.19 -14.64 -15.76
N LYS A 319 -23.95 -14.30 -16.17
CA LYS A 319 -22.72 -14.93 -15.66
C LYS A 319 -22.46 -14.55 -14.19
N ALA A 320 -22.77 -13.32 -13.80
CA ALA A 320 -22.56 -12.81 -12.46
C ALA A 320 -23.52 -13.44 -11.43
N GLY A 321 -24.78 -13.68 -11.80
CA GLY A 321 -25.80 -14.17 -10.87
C GLY A 321 -25.94 -13.27 -9.64
N ASN A 322 -25.78 -13.85 -8.45
CA ASN A 322 -25.90 -13.14 -7.15
C ASN A 322 -24.55 -12.58 -6.64
N ASP A 323 -23.54 -12.43 -7.49
CA ASP A 323 -22.26 -11.86 -7.06
C ASP A 323 -22.45 -10.40 -6.63
N GLU A 324 -22.24 -10.12 -5.34
CA GLU A 324 -22.43 -8.80 -4.74
C GLU A 324 -21.48 -7.75 -5.32
N ARG A 325 -20.38 -8.15 -5.97
CA ARG A 325 -19.45 -7.23 -6.65
C ARG A 325 -20.02 -6.63 -7.93
N VAL A 326 -21.14 -7.17 -8.42
CA VAL A 326 -21.77 -6.73 -9.66
C VAL A 326 -22.91 -5.75 -9.37
N ILE A 327 -22.71 -4.52 -9.83
CA ILE A 327 -23.65 -3.42 -9.69
C ILE A 327 -24.25 -3.11 -11.05
N VAL A 328 -25.57 -3.18 -11.16
CA VAL A 328 -26.28 -2.81 -12.37
C VAL A 328 -26.80 -1.37 -12.24
N LEU A 329 -26.24 -0.47 -13.04
CA LEU A 329 -26.61 0.95 -13.07
C LEU A 329 -27.63 1.25 -14.18
N CYS A 330 -28.85 1.57 -13.76
CA CYS A 330 -29.90 2.11 -14.62
C CYS A 330 -29.78 3.64 -14.65
N ASN A 331 -29.09 4.17 -15.66
CA ASN A 331 -28.84 5.60 -15.79
C ASN A 331 -29.98 6.36 -16.51
N LYS A 332 -29.98 7.68 -16.43
CA LYS A 332 -30.89 8.62 -17.12
C LYS A 332 -32.34 8.63 -16.60
N ILE A 333 -32.54 8.39 -15.30
CA ILE A 333 -33.87 8.52 -14.67
C ILE A 333 -34.47 9.93 -14.77
N ASP A 334 -33.64 10.94 -15.08
CA ASP A 334 -34.08 12.31 -15.37
C ASP A 334 -34.99 12.40 -16.61
N LEU A 335 -34.91 11.44 -17.53
CA LEU A 335 -35.78 11.39 -18.72
C LEU A 335 -37.19 10.86 -18.41
N THR A 336 -37.33 10.06 -17.36
CA THR A 336 -38.61 9.42 -16.99
C THR A 336 -39.24 10.03 -15.73
N GLY A 337 -38.49 10.85 -14.99
CA GLY A 337 -38.93 11.40 -13.71
C GLY A 337 -38.97 10.35 -12.58
N THR A 338 -38.34 9.19 -12.78
CA THR A 338 -38.25 8.13 -11.77
C THR A 338 -37.36 8.60 -10.61
N GLN A 339 -37.73 8.26 -9.37
CA GLN A 339 -36.90 8.54 -8.20
C GLN A 339 -35.69 7.60 -8.14
N PRO A 340 -34.54 8.05 -7.60
CA PRO A 340 -33.39 7.18 -7.39
C PRO A 340 -33.71 6.09 -6.35
N GLU A 341 -33.26 4.86 -6.59
CA GLU A 341 -33.56 3.71 -5.73
C GLU A 341 -32.49 2.62 -5.88
N ILE A 342 -32.24 1.86 -4.80
CA ILE A 342 -31.53 0.58 -4.83
C ILE A 342 -32.58 -0.53 -4.75
N LYS A 343 -32.60 -1.44 -5.71
CA LYS A 343 -33.51 -2.59 -5.74
C LYS A 343 -32.77 -3.86 -6.12
N GLN A 344 -33.41 -5.00 -5.86
CA GLN A 344 -32.86 -6.29 -6.28
C GLN A 344 -33.33 -6.61 -7.71
N GLY A 345 -32.38 -6.91 -8.59
CA GLY A 345 -32.64 -7.29 -9.96
C GLY A 345 -33.23 -8.69 -10.07
N LYS A 346 -33.76 -9.03 -11.26
CA LYS A 346 -34.40 -10.34 -11.51
C LYS A 346 -33.45 -11.53 -11.29
N SER A 347 -32.15 -11.32 -11.48
CA SER A 347 -31.11 -12.33 -11.32
C SER A 347 -30.40 -12.24 -9.97
N GLY A 348 -30.95 -11.48 -9.01
CA GLY A 348 -30.47 -11.32 -7.63
C GLY A 348 -29.34 -10.32 -7.42
N HIS A 349 -28.78 -9.77 -8.50
CA HIS A 349 -27.83 -8.65 -8.48
C HIS A 349 -28.45 -7.35 -7.94
N THR A 350 -27.61 -6.41 -7.50
CA THR A 350 -28.08 -5.08 -7.09
C THR A 350 -28.30 -4.19 -8.31
N GLU A 351 -29.49 -3.59 -8.43
CA GLU A 351 -29.81 -2.55 -9.40
C GLU A 351 -29.91 -1.19 -8.72
N ILE A 352 -29.19 -0.19 -9.25
CA ILE A 352 -29.26 1.20 -8.76
C ILE A 352 -29.75 2.10 -9.89
N LEU A 353 -30.83 2.83 -9.59
CA LEU A 353 -31.43 3.82 -10.47
C LEU A 353 -30.84 5.19 -10.15
N LEU A 354 -30.22 5.85 -11.15
CA LEU A 354 -29.58 7.15 -10.97
C LEU A 354 -29.60 8.01 -12.24
N SER A 355 -29.26 9.29 -12.11
CA SER A 355 -28.92 10.16 -13.23
C SER A 355 -27.50 10.70 -13.07
N ALA A 356 -26.58 10.19 -13.89
CA ALA A 356 -25.20 10.68 -13.95
C ALA A 356 -25.13 12.16 -14.38
N LYS A 357 -26.09 12.62 -15.18
CA LYS A 357 -26.14 14.00 -15.68
C LYS A 357 -26.45 15.00 -14.56
N THR A 358 -27.50 14.74 -13.79
CA THR A 358 -27.91 15.63 -12.67
C THR A 358 -27.08 15.36 -11.41
N GLY A 359 -26.64 14.11 -11.23
CA GLY A 359 -26.00 13.60 -10.02
C GLY A 359 -26.98 13.01 -9.00
N THR A 360 -28.28 12.91 -9.33
CA THR A 360 -29.31 12.31 -8.47
C THR A 360 -29.08 10.81 -8.35
N GLY A 361 -29.04 10.27 -7.12
CA GLY A 361 -28.83 8.84 -6.86
C GLY A 361 -27.36 8.40 -6.86
N LEU A 362 -26.40 9.31 -7.05
CA LEU A 362 -24.97 8.96 -6.97
C LEU A 362 -24.55 8.57 -5.55
N GLU A 363 -25.15 9.19 -4.53
CA GLU A 363 -24.98 8.84 -3.12
C GLU A 363 -25.37 7.38 -2.82
N LEU A 364 -26.35 6.83 -3.55
CA LEU A 364 -26.73 5.43 -3.43
C LEU A 364 -25.64 4.50 -3.98
N LEU A 365 -25.03 4.88 -5.11
CA LEU A 365 -23.89 4.16 -5.67
C LEU A 365 -22.70 4.20 -4.70
N THR A 366 -22.34 5.39 -4.20
CA THR A 366 -21.26 5.55 -3.22
C THR A 366 -21.49 4.70 -1.96
N TRP A 367 -22.69 4.76 -1.39
CA TRP A 367 -23.05 3.95 -0.22
C TRP A 367 -22.95 2.45 -0.51
N HIS A 368 -23.40 2.00 -1.68
CA HIS A 368 -23.35 0.60 -2.05
C HIS A 368 -21.93 0.10 -2.32
N LEU A 369 -21.09 0.92 -2.97
CA LEU A 369 -19.66 0.64 -3.14
C LEU A 369 -18.99 0.44 -1.78
N LYS A 370 -19.21 1.37 -0.83
CA LYS A 370 -18.71 1.22 0.55
C LYS A 370 -19.19 -0.07 1.21
N LYS A 371 -20.44 -0.47 0.99
CA LYS A 371 -20.98 -1.72 1.52
C LYS A 371 -20.22 -2.95 1.01
N ILE A 372 -20.07 -3.08 -0.30
CA ILE A 372 -19.41 -4.24 -0.93
C ILE A 372 -17.94 -4.32 -0.54
N LEU A 373 -17.29 -3.16 -0.42
CA LEU A 373 -15.88 -3.08 -0.03
C LEU A 373 -15.65 -3.27 1.47
N GLY A 374 -16.71 -3.35 2.29
CA GLY A 374 -16.60 -3.48 3.74
C GLY A 374 -16.11 -2.20 4.43
N MET A 375 -16.42 -1.04 3.84
CA MET A 375 -15.96 0.30 4.23
C MET A 375 -17.09 1.15 4.88
N GLN A 376 -18.18 0.53 5.33
CA GLN A 376 -19.32 1.26 5.94
C GLN A 376 -18.95 1.91 7.29
N ASP A 377 -18.15 1.20 8.09
CA ASP A 377 -17.67 1.65 9.40
C ASP A 377 -16.14 1.80 9.35
N LEU A 378 -15.68 2.82 8.61
CA LEU A 378 -14.27 3.18 8.61
C LEU A 378 -13.83 3.53 10.04
N SER A 379 -13.17 2.54 10.64
CA SER A 379 -12.34 2.64 11.83
C SER A 379 -11.51 3.91 11.85
N GLU A 380 -11.47 4.70 12.94
CA GLU A 380 -10.22 5.44 13.18
C GLU A 380 -9.04 4.45 13.29
N ASP A 381 -9.28 3.22 13.77
CA ASP A 381 -8.31 2.14 14.03
C ASP A 381 -7.73 1.41 12.80
N VAL A 382 -7.95 1.91 11.58
CA VAL A 382 -7.39 1.33 10.35
C VAL A 382 -5.94 1.76 10.17
N PHE A 383 -5.08 0.80 9.91
CA PHE A 383 -3.65 0.98 9.60
C PHE A 383 -3.41 0.61 8.14
N MET A 384 -2.40 1.19 7.51
CA MET A 384 -2.04 0.87 6.12
C MET A 384 -1.52 -0.56 6.01
N ALA A 385 -1.98 -1.26 4.98
CA ALA A 385 -1.54 -2.59 4.63
C ALA A 385 -1.38 -2.72 3.11
N ARG A 386 -0.77 -3.81 2.69
CA ARG A 386 -0.50 -4.14 1.28
C ARG A 386 -0.94 -5.57 0.99
N LYS A 387 -1.06 -5.91 -0.29
CA LYS A 387 -1.38 -7.28 -0.72
C LYS A 387 -0.47 -8.35 -0.12
N ARG A 388 0.84 -8.07 0.01
CA ARG A 388 1.79 -9.02 0.64
C ARG A 388 1.42 -9.34 2.09
N HIS A 389 0.90 -8.36 2.83
CA HIS A 389 0.48 -8.55 4.22
C HIS A 389 -0.77 -9.42 4.26
N LEU A 390 -1.75 -9.17 3.37
CA LEU A 390 -2.95 -10.00 3.25
C LEU A 390 -2.59 -11.45 2.87
N ASP A 391 -1.64 -11.64 1.97
CA ASP A 391 -1.16 -12.97 1.57
C ASP A 391 -0.50 -13.69 2.76
N ALA A 392 0.35 -13.00 3.51
CA ALA A 392 0.99 -13.53 4.71
C ALA A 392 -0.05 -13.93 5.78
N LEU A 393 -0.99 -13.03 6.11
CA LEU A 393 -2.09 -13.30 7.04
C LEU A 393 -2.97 -14.48 6.57
N SER A 394 -3.24 -14.58 5.26
CA SER A 394 -3.98 -15.70 4.67
C SER A 394 -3.26 -17.03 4.85
N ARG A 395 -1.93 -17.07 4.60
CA ARG A 395 -1.09 -18.27 4.82
C ARG A 395 -1.02 -18.66 6.29
N THR A 396 -0.90 -17.67 7.19
CA THR A 396 -0.97 -17.90 8.64
C THR A 396 -2.33 -18.49 9.03
N SER A 397 -3.44 -17.96 8.48
CA SER A 397 -4.79 -18.48 8.75
C SER A 397 -4.96 -19.91 8.26
N ALA A 398 -4.47 -20.23 7.06
CA ALA A 398 -4.52 -21.59 6.52
C ALA A 398 -3.75 -22.58 7.40
N SER A 399 -2.53 -22.21 7.83
CA SER A 399 -1.69 -23.04 8.70
C SER A 399 -2.34 -23.22 10.08
N LEU A 400 -2.91 -22.17 10.68
CA LEU A 400 -3.61 -22.26 11.96
C LEU A 400 -4.90 -23.10 11.89
N LYS A 401 -5.67 -23.01 10.80
CA LYS A 401 -6.84 -23.87 10.59
C LYS A 401 -6.44 -25.34 10.45
N LYS A 402 -5.32 -25.61 9.78
CA LYS A 402 -4.76 -26.96 9.65
C LYS A 402 -4.26 -27.48 11.01
N ALA A 403 -3.54 -26.66 11.77
CA ALA A 403 -3.14 -26.95 13.15
C ALA A 403 -4.35 -27.30 14.04
N PHE A 404 -5.40 -26.49 14.00
CA PHE A 404 -6.65 -26.72 14.73
C PHE A 404 -7.31 -28.06 14.35
N LYS A 405 -7.36 -28.38 13.06
CA LYS A 405 -7.87 -29.67 12.58
C LYS A 405 -7.03 -30.85 13.09
N LEU A 406 -5.71 -30.79 12.92
CA LEU A 406 -4.78 -31.85 13.34
C LEU A 406 -4.87 -32.11 14.85
N TYR A 407 -5.05 -31.04 15.63
CA TYR A 407 -5.24 -31.12 17.07
C TYR A 407 -6.49 -31.95 17.44
N HIS A 408 -7.65 -31.64 16.83
CA HIS A 408 -8.89 -32.38 17.08
C HIS A 408 -8.86 -33.82 16.55
N GLU A 409 -8.14 -34.07 15.46
CA GLU A 409 -7.95 -35.41 14.90
C GLU A 409 -6.90 -36.23 15.67
N HIS A 410 -6.25 -35.67 16.70
CA HIS A 410 -5.18 -36.32 17.48
C HIS A 410 -4.03 -36.83 16.59
N ALA A 411 -3.69 -36.09 15.53
CA ALA A 411 -2.73 -36.51 14.50
C ALA A 411 -1.25 -36.49 14.95
N GLY A 412 -0.98 -36.14 16.20
CA GLY A 412 0.35 -36.12 16.81
C GLY A 412 0.96 -34.71 16.97
N PRO A 413 1.72 -34.46 18.05
CA PRO A 413 2.29 -33.14 18.37
C PRO A 413 3.32 -32.63 17.35
N GLU A 414 4.01 -33.51 16.63
CA GLU A 414 5.00 -33.13 15.60
C GLU A 414 4.37 -32.36 14.43
N LEU A 415 3.24 -32.85 13.92
CA LEU A 415 2.51 -32.22 12.82
C LEU A 415 1.92 -30.88 13.27
N LEU A 416 1.45 -30.80 14.51
CA LEU A 416 0.96 -29.56 15.10
C LEU A 416 2.08 -28.51 15.22
N ALA A 417 3.24 -28.90 15.74
CA ALA A 417 4.41 -28.04 15.86
C ALA A 417 4.87 -27.49 14.50
N GLU A 418 4.85 -28.32 13.46
CA GLU A 418 5.22 -27.90 12.11
C GLU A 418 4.24 -26.86 11.54
N GLU A 419 2.93 -27.05 11.68
CA GLU A 419 1.95 -26.05 11.21
C GLU A 419 2.05 -24.73 11.98
N LEU A 420 2.33 -24.77 13.29
CA LEU A 420 2.60 -23.58 14.09
C LEU A 420 3.88 -22.87 13.64
N ARG A 421 4.93 -23.61 13.27
CA ARG A 421 6.17 -23.06 12.71
C ARG A 421 5.91 -22.35 11.37
N LEU A 422 5.10 -22.94 10.48
CA LEU A 422 4.71 -22.33 9.20
C LEU A 422 3.87 -21.06 9.40
N ALA A 423 2.94 -21.08 10.37
CA ALA A 423 2.15 -19.91 10.75
C ALA A 423 3.04 -18.77 11.28
N GLN A 424 3.96 -19.07 12.19
CA GLN A 424 4.92 -18.13 12.77
C GLN A 424 5.81 -17.51 11.68
N ARG A 425 6.38 -18.32 10.78
CA ARG A 425 7.23 -17.83 9.68
C ARG A 425 6.48 -16.90 8.74
N SER A 426 5.24 -17.25 8.39
CA SER A 426 4.41 -16.42 7.51
C SER A 426 4.07 -15.09 8.16
N LEU A 427 3.75 -15.10 9.46
CA LEU A 427 3.39 -13.89 10.21
C LEU A 427 4.60 -12.98 10.45
N GLY A 428 5.75 -13.54 10.86
CA GLY A 428 7.00 -12.78 11.09
C GLY A 428 7.56 -12.13 9.82
N GLY A 429 7.31 -12.74 8.65
CA GLY A 429 7.67 -12.15 7.36
C GLY A 429 6.99 -10.80 7.08
N ILE A 430 5.92 -10.43 7.80
CA ILE A 430 5.29 -9.12 7.69
C ILE A 430 6.22 -8.03 8.23
N THR A 431 6.77 -8.20 9.43
CA THR A 431 7.64 -7.22 10.11
C THR A 431 9.08 -7.22 9.60
N GLY A 432 9.46 -8.17 8.74
CA GLY A 432 10.81 -8.28 8.18
C GLY A 432 11.61 -9.49 8.70
N ASP A 433 11.05 -10.28 9.62
CA ASP A 433 11.71 -11.48 10.11
C ASP A 433 11.72 -12.55 9.01
N PHE A 434 12.87 -13.15 8.73
CA PHE A 434 13.04 -14.22 7.73
C PHE A 434 12.72 -13.81 6.28
N VAL A 435 12.82 -12.51 5.95
CA VAL A 435 12.63 -11.99 4.59
C VAL A 435 13.91 -12.15 3.75
N SER A 436 13.75 -12.48 2.46
CA SER A 436 14.86 -12.57 1.49
C SER A 436 15.28 -11.21 0.95
N ASP A 437 16.58 -11.02 0.69
CA ASP A 437 17.14 -9.79 0.10
C ASP A 437 16.47 -9.40 -1.23
N ASP A 438 16.10 -10.38 -2.07
CA ASP A 438 15.38 -10.11 -3.33
C ASP A 438 14.04 -9.38 -3.12
N LEU A 439 13.32 -9.74 -2.04
CA LEU A 439 12.03 -9.10 -1.73
C LEU A 439 12.24 -7.69 -1.18
N LEU A 440 13.27 -7.49 -0.35
CA LEU A 440 13.64 -6.16 0.13
C LEU A 440 14.00 -5.24 -1.06
N GLY A 441 14.79 -5.76 -2.00
CA GLY A 441 15.15 -5.05 -3.22
C GLY A 441 13.93 -4.62 -4.04
N GLU A 442 12.93 -5.49 -4.22
CA GLU A 442 11.67 -5.12 -4.91
C GLU A 442 10.84 -4.09 -4.14
N ILE A 443 10.81 -4.15 -2.80
CA ILE A 443 10.08 -3.17 -1.98
C ILE A 443 10.73 -1.78 -2.12
N PHE A 444 12.03 -1.66 -1.90
CA PHE A 444 12.72 -0.37 -1.89
C PHE A 444 12.91 0.24 -3.30
N LYS A 445 12.93 -0.58 -4.37
CA LYS A 445 12.92 -0.07 -5.75
C LYS A 445 11.76 0.85 -6.07
N ASN A 446 10.61 0.66 -5.43
CA ASN A 446 9.41 1.46 -5.66
C ASN A 446 9.39 2.77 -4.85
N PHE A 447 10.40 3.01 -4.00
CA PHE A 447 10.50 4.24 -3.22
C PHE A 447 11.17 5.35 -4.03
N CYS A 448 10.87 6.60 -3.71
CA CYS A 448 11.56 7.74 -4.32
C CYS A 448 13.07 7.74 -3.98
N ILE A 449 13.89 8.28 -4.89
CA ILE A 449 15.30 8.55 -4.63
C ILE A 449 15.41 9.65 -3.55
N GLY A 450 16.29 9.46 -2.56
CA GLY A 450 16.50 10.41 -1.46
C GLY A 450 15.66 10.16 -0.21
N LYS A 451 14.92 9.04 -0.20
CA LYS A 451 14.23 8.49 0.97
C LYS A 451 14.91 7.24 1.46
#